data_AF-A0A2H3K993-F1
#
_entry.id   AF-A0A2H3K993-F1
#
_cell.length_a   1.000
_cell.length_b   1.000
_cell.length_c   1.000
_cell.angle_alpha   90.00
_cell.angle_beta   90.00
_cell.angle_gamma   90.00
#
_symmetry.space_group_name_H-M   'P 1'
#
loop_
_entity.id
_entity.type
_entity.pdbx_description
1 polymer ?
#
loop_
_entity_poly.entity_id
_entity_poly.type
_entity_poly.pdbx_seq_one_letter_code
_entity_poly.pdbx_strand_id
1 'polypeptide(L)'
;MKSLSIIILFTLLCCVNKKEIDINLKRTLIDYQNKFPIPKSHVANNRIYIYTAYFEKDSKDTLLKITRSSNGIDSIFLKKSGGFGIYEDDELRPTILFDNENIANKFILKKIFKIDKKHYKKNNIFIEGITPVHSYKINNGKLVLIKIDTIWQNWDK
;
A
#
# COMPACT_ATOMS: atom_id res chain seq x y z
N MET A 1 -33.30 -20.30 -50.02
CA MET A 1 -32.77 -18.98 -49.59
C MET A 1 -32.75 -18.99 -48.07
N LYS A 2 -31.64 -19.32 -47.41
CA LYS A 2 -30.61 -18.38 -46.92
C LYS A 2 -31.20 -17.10 -46.33
N SER A 3 -31.39 -17.08 -45.01
CA SER A 3 -31.02 -15.94 -44.17
C SER A 3 -30.74 -16.43 -42.76
N LEU A 4 -29.45 -16.62 -42.53
CA LEU A 4 -28.80 -16.71 -41.23
C LEU A 4 -28.96 -15.35 -40.55
N SER A 5 -29.49 -15.27 -39.33
CA SER A 5 -29.31 -14.08 -38.47
C SER A 5 -29.15 -14.54 -37.03
N ILE A 6 -27.90 -14.91 -36.80
CA ILE A 6 -27.16 -14.90 -35.55
C ILE A 6 -27.59 -13.72 -34.66
N ILE A 7 -28.20 -14.01 -33.51
CA ILE A 7 -28.25 -13.06 -32.39
C ILE A 7 -27.07 -13.43 -31.49
N ILE A 8 -25.93 -12.81 -31.76
CA ILE A 8 -24.83 -12.69 -30.80
C ILE A 8 -25.38 -11.79 -29.69
N LEU A 9 -25.93 -12.42 -28.65
CA LEU A 9 -26.17 -11.73 -27.40
C LEU A 9 -24.79 -11.48 -26.79
N PHE A 10 -24.31 -10.25 -27.01
CA PHE A 10 -23.21 -9.63 -26.31
C PHE A 10 -23.44 -9.78 -24.79
N THR A 11 -23.01 -10.91 -24.23
CA THR A 11 -22.52 -10.92 -22.85
C THR A 11 -21.18 -10.18 -22.89
N LEU A 12 -21.28 -8.85 -22.96
CA LEU A 12 -20.35 -7.96 -22.30
C LEU A 12 -20.41 -8.36 -20.82
N LEU A 13 -19.71 -9.45 -20.49
CA LEU A 13 -19.15 -9.64 -19.18
C LEU A 13 -18.24 -8.43 -19.02
N CYS A 14 -18.80 -7.33 -18.51
CA CYS A 14 -18.04 -6.27 -17.89
C CYS A 14 -17.01 -7.00 -17.05
N CYS A 15 -15.75 -6.92 -17.47
CA CYS A 15 -14.64 -7.23 -16.59
C CYS A 15 -14.77 -6.23 -15.45
N VAL A 16 -15.54 -6.59 -14.42
CA VAL A 16 -15.53 -5.91 -13.15
C VAL A 16 -14.11 -6.12 -12.67
N ASN A 17 -13.26 -5.12 -12.88
CA ASN A 17 -11.93 -5.09 -12.31
C ASN A 17 -12.10 -5.28 -10.81
N LYS A 18 -11.86 -6.51 -10.33
CA LYS A 18 -11.96 -6.82 -8.92
C LYS A 18 -10.95 -5.94 -8.22
N LYS A 19 -11.44 -5.08 -7.32
CA LYS A 19 -10.60 -4.21 -6.50
C LYS A 19 -9.60 -5.06 -5.73
N GLU A 20 -8.36 -4.60 -5.67
CA GLU A 20 -7.28 -5.34 -5.00
C GLU A 20 -7.30 -5.10 -3.48
N ILE A 21 -7.84 -3.95 -3.06
CA ILE A 21 -8.02 -3.55 -1.67
C ILE A 21 -9.41 -3.01 -1.41
N ASP A 22 -9.85 -3.13 -0.16
CA ASP A 22 -11.10 -2.55 0.35
C ASP A 22 -11.11 -1.02 0.25
N ILE A 23 -12.30 -0.44 0.07
CA ILE A 23 -12.47 1.00 -0.12
C ILE A 23 -12.11 1.81 1.12
N ASN A 24 -12.34 1.29 2.34
CA ASN A 24 -11.98 2.00 3.57
C ASN A 24 -10.46 2.01 3.75
N LEU A 25 -9.80 0.89 3.44
CA LEU A 25 -8.33 0.85 3.42
C LEU A 25 -7.78 1.82 2.37
N LYS A 26 -8.28 1.78 1.13
CA LYS A 26 -7.83 2.67 0.06
C LYS A 26 -7.94 4.15 0.46
N ARG A 27 -9.12 4.56 0.98
CA ARG A 27 -9.34 5.94 1.43
C ARG A 27 -8.37 6.33 2.54
N THR A 28 -8.18 5.46 3.54
CA THR A 28 -7.27 5.73 4.66
C THR A 28 -5.82 5.89 4.20
N LEU A 29 -5.38 5.07 3.25
CA LEU A 29 -4.05 5.19 2.63
C LEU A 29 -3.92 6.52 1.89
N ILE A 30 -4.88 6.87 1.03
CA ILE A 30 -4.88 8.13 0.27
C ILE A 30 -4.87 9.34 1.21
N ASP A 31 -5.70 9.33 2.26
CA ASP A 31 -5.74 10.42 3.24
C ASP A 31 -4.39 10.62 3.94
N TYR A 32 -3.71 9.53 4.26
CA TYR A 32 -2.34 9.57 4.79
C TYR A 32 -1.36 10.14 3.74
N GLN A 33 -1.41 9.64 2.51
CA GLN A 33 -0.52 10.07 1.43
C GLN A 33 -0.69 11.55 1.09
N ASN A 34 -1.90 12.08 1.16
CA ASN A 34 -2.19 13.49 0.95
C ASN A 34 -1.62 14.38 2.07
N LYS A 35 -1.60 13.89 3.32
CA LYS A 35 -0.98 14.58 4.45
C LYS A 35 0.55 14.56 4.39
N PHE A 36 1.12 13.45 3.91
CA PHE A 36 2.57 13.25 3.80
C PHE A 36 2.97 12.89 2.37
N PRO A 37 2.81 13.82 1.40
CA PRO A 37 3.03 13.54 -0.01
C PRO A 37 4.51 13.35 -0.29
N ILE A 38 4.83 12.42 -1.20
CA ILE A 38 6.19 12.24 -1.71
C ILE A 38 6.71 13.61 -2.19
N PRO A 39 7.88 14.08 -1.72
CA PRO A 39 8.41 15.38 -2.12
C PRO A 39 8.57 15.47 -3.64
N LYS A 40 8.13 16.58 -4.23
CA LYS A 40 8.27 16.84 -5.69
C LYS A 40 9.69 17.28 -6.07
N SER A 41 10.48 17.74 -5.11
CA SER A 41 11.83 18.24 -5.34
C SER A 41 12.80 17.10 -5.63
N HIS A 42 13.85 17.39 -6.39
CA HIS A 42 15.02 16.54 -6.67
C HIS A 42 15.86 16.27 -5.41
N VAL A 43 15.23 15.99 -4.26
CA VAL A 43 15.93 15.69 -3.01
C VAL A 43 16.56 14.32 -3.14
N ALA A 44 17.84 14.37 -3.52
CA ALA A 44 18.84 13.33 -3.67
C ALA A 44 18.52 12.26 -4.74
N ASN A 45 19.37 12.21 -5.78
CA ASN A 45 19.39 11.25 -6.91
C ASN A 45 19.32 9.75 -6.54
N ASN A 46 19.23 9.39 -5.26
CA ASN A 46 19.28 8.02 -4.74
C ASN A 46 18.15 7.66 -3.76
N ARG A 47 17.15 8.54 -3.51
CA ARG A 47 16.02 8.21 -2.63
C ARG A 47 14.88 7.57 -3.42
N ILE A 48 14.26 6.56 -2.82
CA ILE A 48 13.11 5.87 -3.38
C ILE A 48 12.02 5.90 -2.32
N TYR A 49 10.97 6.68 -2.57
CA TYR A 49 9.89 6.83 -1.62
C TYR A 49 8.83 5.76 -1.81
N ILE A 50 8.46 5.10 -0.71
CA ILE A 50 7.43 4.06 -0.70
C ILE A 50 6.59 4.22 0.57
N TYR A 51 5.28 4.08 0.42
CA TYR A 51 4.38 3.97 1.56
C TYR A 51 4.30 2.52 2.03
N THR A 52 4.20 2.33 3.33
CA THR A 52 4.06 1.02 3.93
C THR A 52 2.89 1.01 4.90
N ALA A 53 2.11 -0.07 4.85
CA ALA A 53 1.00 -0.30 5.75
C ALA A 53 1.19 -1.67 6.41
N TYR A 54 1.34 -1.70 7.73
CA TYR A 54 1.57 -2.91 8.51
C TYR A 54 0.31 -3.28 9.28
N PHE A 55 -0.17 -4.50 9.04
CA PHE A 55 -1.19 -5.14 9.84
C PHE A 55 -0.50 -5.98 10.91
N GLU A 56 -0.87 -5.73 12.17
CA GLU A 56 -0.38 -6.48 13.31
C GLU A 56 -1.52 -6.72 14.30
N LYS A 57 -1.36 -7.75 15.13
CA LYS A 57 -2.26 -8.02 16.23
C LYS A 57 -1.64 -7.49 17.52
N ASP A 58 -2.32 -6.57 18.18
CA ASP A 58 -1.98 -6.12 19.53
C ASP A 58 -2.99 -6.68 20.52
N SER A 59 -2.58 -7.75 21.21
CA SER A 59 -3.41 -8.45 22.19
C SER A 59 -4.74 -8.95 21.59
N LYS A 60 -5.83 -8.20 21.78
CA LYS A 60 -7.17 -8.50 21.25
C LYS A 60 -7.54 -7.67 20.02
N ASP A 61 -6.77 -6.63 19.74
CA ASP A 61 -7.06 -5.69 18.67
C ASP A 61 -6.22 -6.00 17.43
N THR A 62 -6.78 -5.70 16.26
CA THR A 62 -6.00 -5.63 15.03
C THR A 62 -5.69 -4.17 14.77
N LEU A 63 -4.41 -3.89 14.49
CA LEU A 63 -3.91 -2.56 14.19
C LEU A 63 -3.44 -2.48 12.74
N LEU A 64 -3.57 -1.29 12.17
CA LEU A 64 -2.97 -0.89 10.91
C LEU A 64 -2.04 0.30 11.20
N LYS A 65 -0.76 0.16 10.87
CA LYS A 65 0.23 1.24 10.97
C LYS A 65 0.64 1.70 9.57
N ILE A 66 0.54 2.99 9.29
CA ILE A 66 0.88 3.58 7.99
C ILE A 66 2.07 4.53 8.15
N THR A 67 3.05 4.39 7.27
CA THR A 67 4.17 5.35 7.16
C THR A 67 4.71 5.45 5.73
N ARG A 68 5.67 6.35 5.51
CA ARG A 68 6.45 6.52 4.29
C ARG A 68 7.93 6.52 4.67
N SER A 69 8.74 5.79 3.90
CA SER A 69 10.20 5.86 3.97
C SER A 69 10.81 6.31 2.64
N SER A 70 12.06 6.79 2.67
CA SER A 70 12.84 7.22 1.50
C SER A 70 13.87 6.20 1.00
N ASN A 71 13.88 5.01 1.58
CA ASN A 71 14.93 3.99 1.38
C ASN A 71 14.64 2.97 0.28
N GLY A 72 13.44 2.99 -0.31
CA GLY A 72 12.98 1.94 -1.21
C GLY A 72 12.83 0.59 -0.52
N ILE A 73 12.78 -0.47 -1.32
CA ILE A 73 12.65 -1.86 -0.85
C ILE A 73 14.02 -2.53 -0.87
N ASP A 74 14.43 -3.08 0.27
CA ASP A 74 15.52 -4.05 0.33
C ASP A 74 14.96 -5.48 0.19
N SER A 75 15.71 -6.33 -0.50
CA SER A 75 15.53 -7.78 -0.59
C SER A 75 15.29 -8.48 0.76
N ILE A 76 15.89 -7.99 1.84
CA ILE A 76 15.69 -8.50 3.20
C ILE A 76 14.27 -8.17 3.70
N PHE A 77 13.78 -6.96 3.39
CA PHE A 77 12.45 -6.48 3.76
C PHE A 77 11.35 -7.34 3.11
N LEU A 78 11.57 -7.71 1.86
CA LEU A 78 10.72 -8.60 1.06
C LEU A 78 10.62 -10.03 1.61
N LYS A 79 11.74 -10.58 2.12
CA LYS A 79 11.75 -11.92 2.73
C LYS A 79 10.95 -11.97 4.03
N LYS A 80 11.03 -10.91 4.85
CA LYS A 80 10.28 -10.80 6.12
C LYS A 80 8.79 -10.54 5.93
N SER A 81 8.41 -10.10 4.74
CA SER A 81 7.05 -9.74 4.39
C SER A 81 6.30 -10.87 3.68
N GLY A 82 6.79 -12.12 3.68
CA GLY A 82 6.05 -13.23 3.06
C GLY A 82 5.66 -13.02 1.59
N GLY A 83 6.41 -12.18 0.84
CA GLY A 83 6.22 -12.01 -0.61
C GLY A 83 5.26 -10.92 -1.10
N PHE A 84 4.88 -9.92 -0.30
CA PHE A 84 3.96 -8.87 -0.79
C PHE A 84 4.48 -8.05 -1.99
N GLY A 85 3.55 -7.65 -2.86
CA GLY A 85 3.73 -6.74 -3.99
C GLY A 85 3.40 -5.28 -3.65
N ILE A 86 3.53 -4.40 -4.66
CA ILE A 86 3.13 -2.99 -4.56
C ILE A 86 1.71 -2.82 -5.10
N TYR A 87 0.89 -2.15 -4.30
CA TYR A 87 -0.43 -1.68 -4.68
C TYR A 87 -0.28 -0.23 -5.15
N GLU A 88 -0.62 0.02 -6.41
CA GLU A 88 -0.60 1.34 -7.03
C GLU A 88 -1.75 1.46 -8.03
N ASP A 89 -2.36 2.64 -8.10
CA ASP A 89 -3.31 3.03 -9.14
C ASP A 89 -3.25 4.55 -9.38
N ASP A 90 -4.18 5.11 -10.16
CA ASP A 90 -4.18 6.54 -10.51
C ASP A 90 -4.26 7.47 -9.28
N GLU A 91 -4.85 6.99 -8.18
CA GLU A 91 -5.02 7.74 -6.93
C GLU A 91 -4.02 7.29 -5.85
N LEU A 92 -3.77 5.98 -5.76
CA LEU A 92 -2.93 5.37 -4.73
C LEU A 92 -1.47 5.35 -5.17
N ARG A 93 -0.62 6.10 -4.45
CA ARG A 93 0.84 6.04 -4.64
C ARG A 93 1.39 4.67 -4.21
N PRO A 94 2.55 4.25 -4.74
CA PRO A 94 3.15 2.95 -4.46
C PRO A 94 3.14 2.60 -2.97
N THR A 95 2.37 1.56 -2.62
CA THR A 95 2.17 1.14 -1.24
C THR A 95 2.42 -0.35 -1.09
N ILE A 96 3.24 -0.73 -0.13
CA ILE A 96 3.39 -2.13 0.29
C ILE A 96 2.48 -2.39 1.47
N LEU A 97 1.71 -3.47 1.41
CA LEU A 97 0.89 -3.95 2.52
C LEU A 97 1.55 -5.16 3.16
N PHE A 98 1.85 -5.08 4.45
CA PHE A 98 2.42 -6.16 5.24
C PHE A 98 1.33 -6.80 6.09
N ASP A 99 1.00 -8.05 5.82
CA ASP A 99 -0.03 -8.83 6.52
C ASP A 99 0.51 -10.23 6.87
N ASN A 100 1.56 -10.26 7.67
CA ASN A 100 2.29 -11.50 7.98
C ASN A 100 1.42 -12.55 8.70
N GLU A 101 0.44 -12.09 9.47
CA GLU A 101 -0.49 -12.96 10.22
C GLU A 101 -1.79 -13.26 9.45
N ASN A 102 -1.92 -12.79 8.19
CA ASN A 102 -3.10 -12.96 7.36
C ASN A 102 -4.40 -12.43 8.01
N ILE A 103 -4.28 -11.36 8.81
CA ILE A 103 -5.37 -10.72 9.56
C ILE A 103 -6.06 -9.62 8.76
N ALA A 104 -5.47 -9.20 7.63
CA ALA A 104 -6.01 -8.17 6.74
C ALA A 104 -6.91 -8.74 5.64
N ASN A 105 -7.33 -10.00 5.70
CA ASN A 105 -8.11 -10.68 4.66
C ASN A 105 -9.41 -9.96 4.20
N LYS A 106 -10.01 -9.11 5.05
CA LYS A 106 -11.17 -8.27 4.71
C LYS A 106 -10.80 -6.96 4.02
N PHE A 107 -9.52 -6.57 4.08
CA PHE A 107 -8.99 -5.33 3.51
C PHE A 107 -8.11 -5.57 2.29
N ILE A 108 -7.38 -6.69 2.24
CA ILE A 108 -6.60 -7.13 1.09
C ILE A 108 -7.44 -8.15 0.34
N LEU A 109 -8.15 -7.68 -0.69
CA LEU A 109 -9.09 -8.49 -1.47
C LEU A 109 -8.36 -9.39 -2.48
N LYS A 110 -7.18 -8.98 -2.92
CA LYS A 110 -6.31 -9.74 -3.82
C LYS A 110 -4.86 -9.49 -3.46
N LYS A 111 -4.14 -10.56 -3.13
CA LYS A 111 -2.70 -10.48 -2.87
C LYS A 111 -1.94 -10.34 -4.19
N ILE A 112 -1.03 -9.38 -4.22
CA ILE A 112 -0.07 -9.16 -5.31
C ILE A 112 1.30 -9.60 -4.82
N PHE A 113 2.10 -10.21 -5.68
CA PHE A 113 3.44 -10.71 -5.38
C PHE A 113 4.51 -10.15 -6.34
N LYS A 114 4.25 -8.98 -6.92
CA LYS A 114 5.09 -8.35 -7.92
C LYS A 114 5.54 -6.97 -7.44
N ILE A 115 6.84 -6.72 -7.58
CA ILE A 115 7.47 -5.43 -7.30
C ILE A 115 8.32 -5.06 -8.50
N ASP A 116 8.10 -3.87 -9.05
CA ASP A 116 8.93 -3.31 -10.12
C ASP A 116 10.34 -2.97 -9.59
N LYS A 117 11.36 -3.26 -10.41
CA LYS A 117 12.77 -2.93 -10.16
C LYS A 117 12.97 -1.46 -9.79
N LYS A 118 12.12 -0.54 -10.27
CA LYS A 118 12.17 0.90 -9.94
C LYS A 118 12.04 1.20 -8.44
N HIS A 119 11.45 0.27 -7.66
CA HIS A 119 11.22 0.43 -6.22
C HIS A 119 12.31 -0.20 -5.35
N TYR A 120 13.25 -0.94 -5.93
CA TYR A 120 14.33 -1.57 -5.16
C TYR A 120 15.45 -0.59 -4.89
N LYS A 121 15.96 -0.64 -3.67
CA LYS A 121 17.15 0.11 -3.28
C LYS A 121 18.34 -0.33 -4.13
N LYS A 122 19.05 0.64 -4.74
CA LYS A 122 20.21 0.37 -5.60
C LYS A 122 21.55 0.34 -4.84
N ASN A 123 21.61 0.87 -3.62
CA ASN A 123 22.85 1.00 -2.84
C ASN A 123 22.60 0.73 -1.33
N ASN A 124 23.65 0.44 -0.57
CA ASN A 124 23.53 0.16 0.87
C ASN A 124 23.48 1.42 1.75
N ILE A 125 23.53 2.62 1.15
CA ILE A 125 23.56 3.90 1.89
C ILE A 125 22.20 4.14 2.52
N PHE A 126 22.13 4.28 3.85
CA PHE A 126 20.89 4.43 4.61
C PHE A 126 20.64 5.92 4.91
N ILE A 127 19.91 6.60 4.02
CA ILE A 127 19.46 7.98 4.24
C ILE A 127 17.93 7.91 4.34
N GLU A 128 17.46 7.57 5.54
CA GLU A 128 16.04 7.39 5.80
C GLU A 128 15.39 8.65 6.36
N GLY A 129 14.47 9.22 5.59
CA GLY A 129 13.40 10.06 6.11
C GLY A 129 12.18 9.18 6.37
N ILE A 130 11.74 9.10 7.63
CA ILE A 130 10.50 8.40 8.02
C ILE A 130 9.47 9.44 8.46
N THR A 131 8.33 9.46 7.80
CA THR A 131 7.20 10.32 8.19
C THR A 131 6.51 9.80 9.47
N PRO A 132 5.73 10.62 10.18
CA PRO A 132 5.00 10.17 11.37
C PRO A 132 4.19 8.90 11.14
N VAL A 133 4.26 7.94 12.06
CA VAL A 133 3.50 6.69 11.92
C VAL A 133 2.08 6.91 12.40
N HIS A 134 1.10 6.72 11.52
CA HIS A 134 -0.31 6.73 11.91
C HIS A 134 -0.77 5.31 12.25
N SER A 135 -1.24 5.11 13.49
CA SER A 135 -1.79 3.83 13.94
C SER A 135 -3.31 3.90 14.01
N TYR A 136 -3.96 2.93 13.40
CA TYR A 136 -5.41 2.77 13.35
C TYR A 136 -5.81 1.46 14.01
N LYS A 137 -6.86 1.49 14.82
CA LYS A 137 -7.54 0.29 15.31
C LYS A 137 -8.59 -0.15 14.31
N ILE A 138 -8.63 -1.45 14.04
CA ILE A 138 -9.68 -2.07 13.23
C ILE A 138 -10.85 -2.45 14.15
N ASN A 139 -12.00 -1.83 13.95
CA ASN A 139 -13.22 -2.13 14.71
C ASN A 139 -14.41 -2.30 13.75
N ASN A 140 -15.01 -3.49 13.70
CA ASN A 140 -16.14 -3.81 12.83
C ASN A 140 -15.95 -3.38 11.36
N GLY A 141 -14.74 -3.59 10.81
CA GLY A 141 -14.40 -3.22 9.43
C GLY A 141 -14.11 -1.73 9.21
N LYS A 142 -14.12 -0.91 10.27
CA LYS A 142 -13.72 0.51 10.23
C LYS A 142 -12.29 0.68 10.74
N LEU A 143 -11.58 1.64 10.15
CA LEU A 143 -10.25 2.07 10.56
C LEU A 143 -10.38 3.35 11.38
N VAL A 144 -10.07 3.28 12.67
CA VAL A 144 -10.17 4.42 13.60
C VAL A 144 -8.76 4.83 14.02
N LEU A 145 -8.35 6.06 13.71
CA LEU A 145 -7.05 6.58 14.11
C LEU A 145 -6.96 6.63 15.64
N ILE A 146 -5.94 6.00 16.21
CA ILE A 146 -5.72 5.96 17.67
C ILE A 146 -4.43 6.64 18.10
N LYS A 147 -3.43 6.77 17.21
CA LYS A 147 -2.12 7.33 17.55
C LYS A 147 -1.41 7.90 16.34
N ILE A 148 -0.69 9.01 16.55
CA ILE A 148 0.27 9.58 15.60
C ILE A 148 1.63 9.62 16.30
N ASP A 149 2.57 8.79 15.86
CA ASP A 149 3.93 8.75 16.39
C ASP A 149 4.83 9.67 15.58
N THR A 150 5.22 10.79 16.18
CA THR A 150 6.04 11.84 15.53
C THR A 150 7.52 11.75 15.85
N ILE A 151 7.99 10.68 16.51
CA ILE A 151 9.37 10.53 17.03
C ILE A 151 10.44 10.92 15.99
N TRP A 152 10.18 10.67 14.71
CA TRP A 152 11.02 11.10 13.59
C TRP A 152 10.66 12.53 13.14
N GLN A 153 10.96 13.57 13.92
CA GLN A 153 10.51 14.95 13.66
C GLN A 153 11.27 15.69 12.53
N ASN A 154 12.35 15.10 12.00
CA ASN A 154 13.17 15.68 10.94
C ASN A 154 13.12 14.82 9.66
N TRP A 155 11.92 14.52 9.19
CA TRP A 155 11.71 13.91 7.87
C TRP A 155 11.79 15.00 6.80
N ASP A 156 12.69 14.83 5.84
CA ASP A 156 12.80 15.60 4.59
C ASP A 156 12.61 17.13 4.71
N LYS A 157 13.10 17.75 5.81
CA LYS A 157 13.27 19.20 5.92
C LYS A 157 14.48 19.65 5.11
#